data_AF-A0A919BTU6-F1
#
_entry.id   AF-A0A919BTU6-F1
#
_cell.length_a   1.000
_cell.length_b   1.000
_cell.length_c   1.000
_cell.angle_alpha   90.00
_cell.angle_beta   90.00
_cell.angle_gamma   90.00
#
_symmetry.space_group_name_H-M   'P 1'
#
loop_
_entity.id
_entity.type
_entity.pdbx_description
1 polymer ?
#
loop_
_entity_poly.entity_id
_entity_poly.type
_entity_poly.pdbx_seq_one_letter_code
_entity_poly.pdbx_strand_id
1 'polypeptide(L)' 'MTITATERAAAQAYLRLLESTQAVLTDPGLAPYAGMMLTNPMAEADEALRAAGLAGNEDRLLRLVSALRSPAAPDLDRLS' A
#
# COMPACT_ATOMS: atom_id res chain seq x y z
N MET A 1 11.44 -12.62 6.78
CA MET A 1 11.95 -11.39 6.13
C MET A 1 11.76 -10.25 7.11
N THR A 2 12.82 -9.51 7.44
CA THR A 2 12.70 -8.30 8.26
C THR A 2 12.27 -7.14 7.36
N ILE A 3 11.17 -6.48 7.70
CA ILE A 3 10.64 -5.32 6.97
C ILE A 3 11.10 -4.05 7.70
N THR A 4 11.76 -3.12 7.00
CA THR A 4 12.15 -1.84 7.59
C THR A 4 10.95 -0.91 7.78
N ALA A 5 11.12 0.14 8.60
CA ALA A 5 10.08 1.15 8.76
C ALA A 5 9.76 1.87 7.42
N THR A 6 10.78 2.17 6.62
CA THR A 6 10.61 2.82 5.31
C THR A 6 9.93 1.90 4.29
N GLU A 7 10.25 0.61 4.28
CA GLU A 7 9.57 -0.39 3.45
C GLU A 7 8.10 -0.58 3.84
N ARG A 8 7.81 -0.60 5.16
CA ARG A 8 6.43 -0.68 5.65
C ARG A 8 5.66 0.57 5.24
N ALA A 9 6.23 1.76 5.38
CA ALA A 9 5.60 3.01 4.96
C ALA A 9 5.33 3.04 3.44
N ALA A 10 6.28 2.59 2.62
CA ALA A 10 6.13 2.49 1.17
C ALA A 10 5.01 1.51 0.78
N ALA A 11 4.98 0.32 1.38
CA ALA A 11 3.93 -0.66 1.13
C ALA A 11 2.55 -0.13 1.56
N GLN A 12 2.45 0.57 2.68
CA GLN A 12 1.20 1.20 3.13
C GLN A 12 0.75 2.33 2.20
N ALA A 13 1.66 3.18 1.72
CA ALA A 13 1.32 4.23 0.76
C ALA A 13 0.80 3.65 -0.57
N TYR A 14 1.44 2.59 -1.07
CA TYR A 14 0.97 1.86 -2.25
C TYR A 14 -0.42 1.25 -2.05
N LEU A 15 -0.67 0.62 -0.88
CA LEU A 15 -1.97 0.04 -0.54
C LEU A 15 -3.08 1.10 -0.50
N ARG A 16 -2.82 2.25 0.15
CA ARG A 16 -3.77 3.37 0.20
C ARG A 16 -4.08 3.93 -1.19
N LEU A 17 -3.08 4.03 -2.07
CA LEU A 17 -3.28 4.44 -3.45
C LEU A 17 -4.18 3.44 -4.20
N LEU A 18 -3.94 2.14 -4.04
CA LEU A 18 -4.76 1.11 -4.68
C LEU A 18 -6.21 1.15 -4.18
N GLU A 19 -6.42 1.29 -2.89
CA GLU A 19 -7.75 1.39 -2.27
C GLU A 19 -8.49 2.65 -2.73
N SER A 20 -7.79 3.79 -2.79
CA SER A 20 -8.35 5.06 -3.27
C SER A 20 -8.73 4.97 -4.75
N THR A 21 -7.87 4.34 -5.56
CA THR A 21 -8.14 4.09 -6.98
C THR A 21 -9.35 3.18 -7.14
N GLN A 22 -9.44 2.10 -6.34
CA GLN A 22 -10.57 1.19 -6.38
C GLN A 22 -11.88 1.92 -6.03
N ALA A 23 -11.89 2.73 -4.97
CA ALA A 23 -13.07 3.51 -4.56
C ALA A 23 -13.58 4.41 -5.71
N VAL A 24 -12.68 5.16 -6.33
CA VAL A 24 -12.99 6.05 -7.46
C VAL A 24 -13.53 5.27 -8.67
N LEU A 25 -13.00 4.09 -8.96
CA LEU A 25 -13.43 3.27 -10.10
C LEU A 25 -14.76 2.56 -9.85
N THR A 26 -15.08 2.24 -8.59
CA THR A 26 -16.31 1.52 -8.23
C THR A 26 -17.51 2.42 -7.97
N ASP A 27 -17.29 3.70 -7.65
CA ASP A 27 -18.33 4.68 -7.41
C ASP A 27 -18.34 5.77 -8.52
N PRO A 28 -19.29 5.72 -9.48
CA PRO A 28 -19.43 6.74 -10.50
C PRO A 28 -19.61 8.16 -9.96
N GLY A 29 -20.11 8.32 -8.73
CA GLY A 29 -20.23 9.62 -8.05
C GLY A 29 -18.88 10.24 -7.68
N LEU A 30 -17.83 9.44 -7.55
CA LEU A 30 -16.46 9.89 -7.27
C LEU A 30 -15.67 10.21 -8.53
N ALA A 31 -16.12 9.76 -9.71
CA ALA A 31 -15.38 9.94 -10.96
C ALA A 31 -15.03 11.42 -11.27
N PRO A 32 -15.92 12.42 -11.06
CA PRO A 32 -15.56 13.82 -11.26
C PRO A 32 -14.47 14.34 -10.32
N TYR A 33 -14.25 13.67 -9.19
CA TYR A 33 -13.28 14.05 -8.16
C TYR A 33 -11.98 13.26 -8.24
N ALA A 34 -11.85 12.33 -9.19
CA ALA A 34 -10.70 11.42 -9.31
C ALA A 34 -9.35 12.15 -9.27
N GLY A 35 -9.20 13.23 -10.03
CA GLY A 35 -7.95 14.01 -10.05
C GLY A 35 -7.59 14.57 -8.67
N MET A 36 -8.56 15.15 -7.95
CA MET A 36 -8.37 15.68 -6.60
C MET A 36 -8.05 14.56 -5.60
N MET A 37 -8.75 13.43 -5.69
CA MET A 37 -8.62 12.32 -4.74
C MET A 37 -7.34 11.51 -4.93
N LEU A 38 -6.81 11.41 -6.15
CA LEU A 38 -5.67 10.54 -6.47
C LEU A 38 -4.33 11.29 -6.50
N THR A 39 -4.32 12.62 -6.68
CA THR A 39 -3.05 13.39 -6.76
C THR A 39 -2.15 13.18 -5.54
N ASN A 40 -2.70 13.36 -4.33
CA ASN A 40 -1.90 13.21 -3.11
C ASN A 40 -1.47 11.76 -2.84
N PRO A 41 -2.34 10.74 -2.91
CA PRO A 41 -1.94 9.34 -2.77
C PRO A 41 -0.87 8.90 -3.79
N MET A 42 -0.93 9.40 -5.03
CA MET A 42 0.08 9.12 -6.04
C MET A 42 1.45 9.71 -5.65
N ALA A 43 1.49 10.99 -5.25
CA ALA A 43 2.73 11.64 -4.84
C ALA A 43 3.33 11.00 -3.58
N GLU A 44 2.49 10.66 -2.59
CA GLU A 44 2.93 9.99 -1.37
C GLU A 44 3.50 8.59 -1.64
N ALA A 45 2.85 7.81 -2.52
CA ALA A 45 3.36 6.49 -2.89
C ALA A 45 4.69 6.59 -3.62
N ASP A 46 4.82 7.51 -4.58
CA ASP A 46 6.07 7.73 -5.34
C ASP A 46 7.24 8.13 -4.43
N GLU A 47 7.01 9.06 -3.51
CA GLU A 47 8.03 9.50 -2.54
C GLU A 47 8.42 8.35 -1.59
N ALA A 48 7.44 7.63 -1.04
CA ALA A 48 7.73 6.53 -0.12
C ALA A 48 8.48 5.38 -0.82
N LEU A 49 8.16 5.09 -2.08
CA LEU A 49 8.87 4.09 -2.88
C LEU A 49 10.32 4.52 -3.15
N ARG A 50 10.58 5.79 -3.46
CA ARG A 50 11.95 6.30 -3.60
C ARG A 50 12.72 6.23 -2.27
N ALA A 51 12.11 6.69 -1.19
CA ALA A 51 12.73 6.67 0.15
C ALA A 51 13.07 5.24 0.64
N ALA A 52 12.30 4.24 0.23
CA ALA A 52 12.56 2.83 0.53
C ALA A 52 13.54 2.16 -0.46
N GLY A 53 13.97 2.84 -1.52
CA GLY A 53 14.78 2.24 -2.60
C GLY A 53 14.02 1.18 -3.42
N LEU A 54 12.69 1.31 -3.49
CA LEU A 54 11.79 0.38 -4.18
C LEU A 54 11.35 0.85 -5.57
N ALA A 55 11.75 2.06 -5.99
CA ALA A 55 11.50 2.54 -7.34
C ALA A 55 12.20 1.63 -8.37
N GLY A 56 11.42 0.95 -9.23
CA GLY A 56 11.91 -0.04 -10.20
C GLY A 56 12.28 -1.40 -9.58
N ASN A 57 11.75 -1.73 -8.40
CA ASN A 57 11.91 -3.04 -7.75
C ASN A 57 10.55 -3.61 -7.33
N GLU A 58 9.75 -3.97 -8.33
CA GLU A 58 8.38 -4.43 -8.19
C GLU A 58 8.30 -5.74 -7.40
N ASP A 59 9.23 -6.68 -7.61
CA ASP A 59 9.25 -7.97 -6.92
C ASP A 59 9.37 -7.83 -5.40
N ARG A 60 10.21 -6.89 -4.93
CA ARG A 60 10.33 -6.63 -3.49
C ARG A 60 9.09 -5.93 -2.94
N LEU A 61 8.54 -4.96 -3.67
CA LEU A 61 7.29 -4.29 -3.29
C LEU A 61 6.14 -5.30 -3.17
N LEU A 62 5.96 -6.19 -4.14
CA LEU A 62 4.86 -7.17 -4.15
C LEU A 62 4.97 -8.16 -2.98
N ARG A 63 6.18 -8.57 -2.60
CA ARG A 63 6.39 -9.40 -1.39
C ARG A 63 6.03 -8.65 -0.12
N LEU A 64 6.41 -7.37 0.00
CA LEU A 64 6.03 -6.53 1.13
C LEU A 64 4.51 -6.39 1.23
N VAL A 65 3.85 -6.02 0.13
CA VAL A 65 2.39 -5.88 0.05
C VAL A 65 1.68 -7.17 0.44
N SER A 66 2.15 -8.31 -0.05
CA SER A 66 1.59 -9.63 0.31
C SER A 66 1.73 -9.93 1.81
N ALA A 67 2.89 -9.63 2.39
CA ALA A 67 3.13 -9.81 3.82
C ALA A 67 2.26 -8.88 4.68
N LEU A 68 1.95 -7.66 4.22
CA LEU A 68 1.07 -6.72 4.92
C LEU A 68 -0.41 -7.09 4.82
N ARG A 69 -0.86 -7.65 3.69
CA ARG A 69 -2.26 -8.08 3.50
C ARG A 69 -2.59 -9.39 4.22
N SER A 70 -1.59 -10.22 4.46
CA SER A 70 -1.72 -11.46 5.22
C SER A 70 -0.78 -11.43 6.42
N PRO A 71 -1.04 -10.58 7.44
CA PRO A 71 -0.34 -10.73 8.71
C PRO A 71 -0.72 -12.12 9.21
N ALA A 72 0.23 -13.03 9.37
CA ALA A 72 -0.02 -14.36 9.91
C ALA A 72 -1.00 -14.26 11.10
N ALA A 73 -2.06 -15.06 11.08
CA ALA A 73 -3.09 -15.08 12.11
C ALA A 73 -2.44 -15.13 13.51
N PRO A 74 -2.93 -14.38 14.50
CA PRO A 74 -2.40 -14.48 15.86
C PRO A 74 -2.55 -15.92 16.36
N ASP A 75 -1.50 -16.44 17.01
CA ASP A 75 -1.48 -17.73 17.71
C ASP A 75 -2.72 -17.86 18.61
N LEU A 76 -3.75 -18.55 18.13
CA LEU A 76 -4.91 -18.97 18.94
C LEU A 76 -4.57 -20.18 19.83
N ASP A 77 -3.33 -20.66 19.81
CA ASP A 77 -2.82 -21.81 20.59
C ASP A 77 -2.24 -21.44 21.97
N ARG A 78 -2.37 -20.18 22.44
CA ARG A 78 -1.88 -19.76 23.78
C ARG A 78 -2.95 -19.67 24.86
N LEU A 79 -4.17 -20.15 24.61
CA LEU A 79 -5.29 -20.11 25.56
C LEU A 79 -5.90 -21.49 25.89
N SER A 80 -5.10 -22.57 25.86
CA SER A 80 -5.43 -23.87 26.45
C SER A 80 -4.48 -24.20 27.59
#